data_AF-A0A948SR77-F1
#
_entry.id   AF-A0A948SR77-F1
#
_cell.length_a   1.000
_cell.length_b   1.000
_cell.length_c   1.000
_cell.angle_alpha   90.00
_cell.angle_beta   90.00
_cell.angle_gamma   90.00
#
_symmetry.space_group_name_H-M   'P 1'
#
loop_
_entity.id
_entity.type
_entity.pdbx_description
1 polymer ?
#
loop_
_entity_poly.entity_id
_entity_poly.type
_entity_poly.pdbx_seq_one_letter_code
_entity_poly.pdbx_strand_id
1 'polypeptide(L)'
;MPPGTCARRPGSAGATVGTAGPSSSATIGAQPARAAGANDATISAAAQVTVILRIMPRAGPEGTSESLGGHGRAEPWRMAGTACRVALAVMAAALVAWAFWRVGSREFSRLLAQDPRTELVVLHWSGEGGPEEDEIVERSLRDFEAANPGLRVTRINPGDAGSFYTKLQTMMAAGDPPDVFYVGNERIPSFASLGLLEPLDGFVERDARSEEPGALRLGEFWPQVVDAFRFDGTNAGRGTLWGIPKDFTTVGFYWNKDVFRRAGVAPPRPDWTWDDFIETARAIGRATGPDGERYVGAEFVTWPAMVRAYLFTEGCDAVGGGWEDVRLSDPKAMAALERLRAWRHEEENTLTSGRSKLATGSAVFATGKVGMAGPFGRWVVPEYRRIRDFDWDFAPLPRGSERANIILTVSWSISSQSRHKGDAWKLVRWLTNEEGQKAQARLGLAIPSNR
;
A
#
# COMPACT_ATOMS: atom_id res chain seq x y z
N MET A 1 18.80 -58.34 -9.74
CA MET A 1 19.10 -58.38 -11.18
C MET A 1 18.86 -56.99 -11.78
N PRO A 2 19.90 -56.23 -12.12
CA PRO A 2 19.85 -55.14 -13.13
C PRO A 2 20.10 -55.75 -14.54
N PRO A 3 19.97 -55.06 -15.71
CA PRO A 3 20.68 -53.81 -16.11
C PRO A 3 19.81 -52.86 -17.00
N GLY A 4 20.23 -51.71 -17.51
CA GLY A 4 21.57 -51.13 -17.63
C GLY A 4 21.60 -49.70 -18.16
N THR A 5 22.78 -49.10 -17.98
CA THR A 5 23.27 -47.84 -18.49
C THR A 5 23.62 -47.88 -19.98
N CYS A 6 23.49 -46.77 -20.71
CA CYS A 6 24.35 -46.50 -21.87
C CYS A 6 24.65 -45.00 -21.99
N ALA A 7 25.94 -44.70 -22.18
CA ALA A 7 26.49 -43.37 -22.41
C ALA A 7 27.39 -43.41 -23.65
N ARG A 8 27.29 -42.43 -24.56
CA ARG A 8 28.40 -41.56 -25.05
C ARG A 8 28.03 -40.73 -26.30
N ARG A 9 28.48 -39.47 -26.24
CA ARG A 9 28.70 -38.38 -27.24
C ARG A 9 29.68 -38.76 -28.39
N PRO A 10 30.20 -37.85 -29.27
CA PRO A 10 29.80 -36.47 -29.71
C PRO A 10 29.85 -36.26 -31.25
N GLY A 11 29.48 -35.07 -31.75
CA GLY A 11 29.83 -34.60 -33.11
C GLY A 11 29.59 -33.10 -33.30
N SER A 12 30.61 -32.39 -33.76
CA SER A 12 30.79 -30.93 -33.81
C SER A 12 30.84 -30.38 -35.23
N ALA A 13 30.32 -29.17 -35.47
CA ALA A 13 30.76 -28.12 -36.41
C ALA A 13 29.69 -27.01 -36.37
N GLY A 14 29.94 -25.69 -36.31
CA GLY A 14 31.12 -24.87 -36.52
C GLY A 14 30.75 -23.74 -37.50
N ALA A 15 30.53 -22.50 -37.02
CA ALA A 15 30.75 -21.24 -37.76
C ALA A 15 30.45 -19.98 -36.90
N THR A 16 31.54 -19.38 -36.41
CA THR A 16 31.94 -17.96 -36.28
C THR A 16 31.28 -16.96 -37.26
N VAL A 17 31.16 -15.61 -37.11
CA VAL A 17 31.75 -14.49 -36.32
C VAL A 17 30.71 -13.34 -36.33
N GLY A 18 30.72 -12.46 -35.33
CA GLY A 18 30.09 -11.13 -35.43
C GLY A 18 30.20 -10.28 -34.16
N THR A 19 31.40 -9.81 -33.85
CA THR A 19 31.71 -8.88 -32.74
C THR A 19 31.29 -7.43 -33.06
N ALA A 20 30.54 -6.79 -32.16
CA ALA A 20 30.65 -5.36 -31.85
C ALA A 20 29.93 -5.04 -30.52
N GLY A 21 30.69 -4.72 -29.47
CA GLY A 21 30.24 -3.80 -28.41
C GLY A 21 31.02 -2.47 -28.56
N PRO A 22 30.99 -1.54 -27.59
CA PRO A 22 30.16 -1.45 -26.39
C PRO A 22 29.59 -0.03 -26.13
N SER A 23 28.63 0.11 -25.20
CA SER A 23 28.43 1.28 -24.31
C SER A 23 27.17 1.02 -23.47
N SER A 24 27.07 1.22 -22.17
CA SER A 24 28.01 1.69 -21.14
C SER A 24 27.45 1.22 -19.79
N SER A 25 28.22 0.42 -19.05
CA SER A 25 28.02 0.17 -17.63
C SER A 25 28.59 1.36 -16.84
N ALA A 26 27.77 2.02 -16.04
CA ALA A 26 28.24 2.95 -15.01
C ALA A 26 28.03 2.31 -13.63
N THR A 27 29.07 1.65 -13.15
CA THR A 27 29.31 1.39 -11.74
C THR A 27 29.56 2.74 -11.06
N ILE A 28 28.76 3.11 -10.06
CA ILE A 28 29.12 4.20 -9.14
C ILE A 28 29.38 3.56 -7.78
N GLY A 29 30.66 3.48 -7.44
CA GLY A 29 31.14 3.10 -6.13
C GLY A 29 30.79 4.16 -5.09
N ALA A 30 30.42 3.69 -3.91
CA ALA A 30 30.17 4.50 -2.74
C ALA A 30 31.46 5.11 -2.18
N GLN A 31 31.45 6.41 -1.92
CA GLN A 31 32.33 7.10 -0.96
C GLN A 31 31.53 8.22 -0.25
N PRO A 32 31.93 8.63 0.97
CA PRO A 32 31.00 8.95 2.05
C PRO A 32 30.46 10.38 2.00
N ALA A 33 29.18 10.54 2.33
CA ALA A 33 28.54 11.84 2.47
C ALA A 33 29.08 12.58 3.71
N ARG A 34 29.86 13.63 3.47
CA ARG A 34 30.14 14.69 4.44
C ARG A 34 28.88 15.54 4.63
N ALA A 35 28.64 15.96 5.87
CA ALA A 35 27.58 16.87 6.27
C ALA A 35 27.64 18.19 5.47
N ALA A 36 26.51 18.57 4.86
CA ALA A 36 26.28 19.90 4.30
C ALA A 36 24.93 20.42 4.82
N GLY A 37 25.00 21.37 5.75
CA GLY A 37 23.84 22.01 6.37
C GLY A 37 23.37 23.23 5.59
N ALA A 38 22.08 23.55 5.77
CA ALA A 38 21.36 24.84 5.62
C ALA A 38 21.55 25.74 4.37
N ASN A 39 22.61 25.60 3.58
CA ASN A 39 22.91 26.49 2.45
C ASN A 39 22.36 26.00 1.10
N ASP A 40 22.11 24.69 0.93
CA ASP A 40 21.61 24.14 -0.34
C ASP A 40 20.12 24.42 -0.60
N ALA A 41 19.32 24.58 0.45
CA ALA A 41 17.90 24.93 0.34
C ALA A 41 17.71 26.35 -0.23
N THR A 42 18.61 27.27 0.12
CA THR A 42 18.60 28.67 -0.33
C THR A 42 19.00 28.79 -1.81
N ILE A 43 19.89 27.92 -2.29
CA ILE A 43 20.34 27.88 -3.69
C ILE A 43 19.25 27.26 -4.60
N SER A 44 18.51 26.26 -4.11
CA SER A 44 17.41 25.63 -4.86
C SER A 44 16.21 26.57 -5.08
N ALA A 45 15.88 27.40 -4.08
CA ALA A 45 14.82 28.40 -4.20
C ALA A 45 15.14 29.50 -5.23
N ALA A 46 16.39 29.96 -5.30
CA ALA A 46 16.84 30.92 -6.31
C ALA A 46 16.79 30.34 -7.75
N ALA A 47 17.05 29.04 -7.90
CA ALA A 47 16.94 28.35 -9.18
C ALA A 47 15.49 28.22 -9.67
N GLN A 48 14.52 27.97 -8.78
CA GLN A 48 13.10 27.87 -9.14
C GLN A 48 12.48 29.22 -9.56
N VAL A 49 12.91 30.33 -8.94
CA VAL A 49 12.48 31.69 -9.36
C VAL A 49 13.03 32.04 -10.75
N THR A 50 14.21 31.53 -11.11
CA THR A 50 14.83 31.75 -12.43
C THR A 50 14.10 31.00 -13.55
N VAL A 51 13.49 29.85 -13.27
CA VAL A 51 12.72 29.06 -14.25
C VAL A 51 11.36 29.69 -14.55
N ILE A 52 10.68 30.28 -13.56
CA ILE A 52 9.38 30.95 -13.76
C ILE A 52 9.52 32.20 -14.66
N LEU A 53 10.65 32.90 -14.61
CA LEU A 53 10.91 34.04 -15.50
C LEU A 53 11.22 33.65 -16.97
N ARG A 54 11.40 32.36 -17.26
CA ARG A 54 11.80 31.87 -18.60
C ARG A 54 10.63 31.34 -19.46
N ILE A 55 9.40 31.26 -18.91
CA ILE A 55 8.22 30.66 -19.57
C ILE A 55 7.20 31.72 -20.05
N MET A 56 7.60 32.99 -20.21
CA MET A 56 6.77 33.98 -20.91
C MET A 56 7.15 34.05 -22.40
N PRO A 57 6.18 34.11 -23.32
CA PRO A 57 6.47 34.09 -24.75
C PRO A 57 7.25 35.33 -25.16
N ARG A 58 8.39 35.13 -25.83
CA ARG A 58 9.10 36.18 -26.56
C ARG A 58 8.18 36.67 -27.68
N ALA A 59 7.74 37.92 -27.61
CA ALA A 59 7.21 38.61 -28.78
C ALA A 59 8.35 38.74 -29.81
N GLY A 60 8.28 37.98 -30.91
CA GLY A 60 9.16 38.17 -32.06
C GLY A 60 8.72 39.37 -32.90
N PRO A 61 9.60 39.96 -33.72
CA PRO A 61 9.15 40.78 -34.83
C PRO A 61 9.43 40.11 -36.18
N GLU A 62 8.40 40.16 -37.01
CA GLU A 62 8.39 39.90 -38.45
C GLU A 62 9.33 40.85 -39.20
N GLY A 63 9.73 40.41 -40.40
CA GLY A 63 10.73 41.07 -41.24
C GLY A 63 10.30 42.40 -41.85
N THR A 64 11.34 43.22 -42.09
CA THR A 64 11.56 44.19 -43.18
C THR A 64 10.37 44.95 -43.77
N SER A 65 10.30 46.26 -43.51
CA SER A 65 10.14 47.29 -44.55
C SER A 65 10.54 48.67 -44.01
N GLU A 66 10.71 49.62 -44.92
CA GLU A 66 11.56 50.80 -44.86
C GLU A 66 11.13 51.93 -43.92
N SER A 67 12.09 52.85 -43.76
CA SER A 67 12.04 54.21 -43.24
C SER A 67 10.67 54.89 -43.13
N LEU A 68 10.45 55.59 -42.02
CA LEU A 68 10.35 57.06 -41.94
C LEU A 68 10.08 57.50 -40.49
N GLY A 69 10.64 58.65 -40.11
CA GLY A 69 10.64 59.15 -38.74
C GLY A 69 9.28 59.63 -38.22
N GLY A 70 9.16 59.71 -36.89
CA GLY A 70 8.02 60.32 -36.23
C GLY A 70 8.11 60.21 -34.71
N HIS A 71 8.18 61.36 -34.03
CA HIS A 71 8.23 61.51 -32.59
C HIS A 71 6.99 60.94 -31.86
N GLY A 72 7.23 60.36 -30.68
CA GLY A 72 6.43 60.60 -29.47
C GLY A 72 5.07 59.93 -29.35
N ARG A 73 5.02 58.84 -28.57
CA ARG A 73 4.08 58.56 -27.47
C ARG A 73 4.42 57.20 -26.87
N ALA A 74 4.96 57.17 -25.65
CA ALA A 74 5.11 55.93 -24.90
C ALA A 74 3.70 55.38 -24.58
N GLU A 75 3.37 54.20 -25.10
CA GLU A 75 2.05 53.59 -24.93
C GLU A 75 1.76 53.23 -23.46
N PRO A 76 0.67 53.73 -22.86
CA PRO A 76 0.30 53.46 -21.46
C PRO A 76 0.06 51.97 -21.14
N TRP A 77 -0.18 51.15 -22.16
CA TRP A 77 -0.43 49.71 -22.03
C TRP A 77 0.79 48.90 -21.58
N ARG A 78 2.01 49.33 -21.95
CA ARG A 78 3.25 48.66 -21.51
C ARG A 78 3.58 48.91 -20.04
N MET A 79 3.25 50.10 -19.54
CA MET A 79 3.38 50.44 -18.11
C MET A 79 2.33 49.70 -17.28
N ALA A 80 1.09 49.60 -17.78
CA ALA A 80 0.02 48.84 -17.11
C ALA A 80 0.35 47.34 -16.98
N GLY A 81 0.90 46.72 -18.03
CA GLY A 81 1.31 45.30 -17.98
C GLY A 81 2.48 45.04 -17.02
N THR A 82 3.42 45.97 -16.91
CA THR A 82 4.55 45.86 -15.97
C THR A 82 4.09 46.04 -14.52
N ALA A 83 3.22 47.02 -14.26
CA ALA A 83 2.62 47.23 -12.94
C ALA A 83 1.80 46.01 -12.48
N CYS A 84 1.04 45.39 -13.37
CA CYS A 84 0.25 44.20 -13.07
C CYS A 84 1.13 42.99 -12.69
N ARG A 85 2.26 42.79 -13.40
CA ARG A 85 3.23 41.71 -13.08
C ARG A 85 3.91 41.92 -11.73
N VAL A 86 4.28 43.17 -11.42
CA VAL A 86 4.88 43.51 -10.11
C VAL A 86 3.86 43.29 -9.00
N ALA A 87 2.60 43.70 -9.19
CA ALA A 87 1.53 43.47 -8.22
C ALA A 87 1.30 41.97 -7.97
N LEU A 88 1.27 41.14 -9.01
CA LEU A 88 1.14 39.68 -8.88
C LEU A 88 2.33 39.05 -8.14
N ALA A 89 3.56 39.51 -8.42
CA ALA A 89 4.75 39.02 -7.74
C ALA A 89 4.77 39.39 -6.25
N VAL A 90 4.35 40.62 -5.91
CA VAL A 90 4.23 41.08 -4.52
C VAL A 90 3.14 40.30 -3.78
N MET A 91 1.99 40.05 -4.41
CA MET A 91 0.93 39.21 -3.81
C MET A 91 1.39 37.77 -3.59
N ALA A 92 2.11 37.18 -4.54
CA ALA A 92 2.66 35.84 -4.39
C ALA A 92 3.67 35.77 -3.24
N ALA A 93 4.59 36.74 -3.14
CA ALA A 93 5.54 36.83 -2.05
C ALA A 93 4.86 37.04 -0.69
N ALA A 94 3.81 37.87 -0.62
CA ALA A 94 3.02 38.08 0.58
C ALA A 94 2.26 36.83 1.01
N LEU A 95 1.70 36.05 0.06
CA LEU A 95 1.05 34.78 0.35
C LEU A 95 2.04 33.73 0.87
N VAL A 96 3.24 33.67 0.29
CA VAL A 96 4.31 32.78 0.75
C VAL A 96 4.76 33.18 2.16
N ALA A 97 5.04 34.47 2.40
CA ALA A 97 5.42 34.98 3.71
C ALA A 97 4.31 34.75 4.75
N TRP A 98 3.04 34.93 4.38
CA TRP A 98 1.90 34.65 5.24
C TRP A 98 1.77 33.15 5.54
N ALA A 99 2.00 32.27 4.56
CA ALA A 99 2.01 30.83 4.77
C ALA A 99 3.12 30.40 5.74
N PHE A 100 4.35 30.90 5.55
CA PHE A 100 5.47 30.65 6.46
C PHE A 100 5.21 31.23 7.85
N TRP A 101 4.66 32.44 7.96
CA TRP A 101 4.27 33.03 9.22
C TRP A 101 3.19 32.19 9.92
N ARG A 102 2.20 31.69 9.19
CA ARG A 102 1.12 30.87 9.74
C ARG A 102 1.61 29.50 10.23
N VAL A 103 2.57 28.88 9.52
CA VAL A 103 3.21 27.63 9.95
C VAL A 103 4.11 27.90 11.15
N GLY A 104 4.97 28.91 11.08
CA GLY A 104 5.88 29.29 12.16
C GLY A 104 5.15 29.72 13.43
N SER A 105 4.06 30.48 13.32
CA SER A 105 3.23 30.89 14.46
C SER A 105 2.43 29.73 15.06
N ARG A 106 1.98 28.75 14.26
CA ARG A 106 1.38 27.51 14.80
C ARG A 106 2.39 26.70 15.60
N GLU A 107 3.61 26.55 15.08
CA GLU A 107 4.66 25.78 15.75
C GLU A 107 5.17 26.51 16.99
N PHE A 108 5.32 27.83 16.92
CA PHE A 108 5.63 28.67 18.07
C PHE A 108 4.52 28.67 19.12
N SER A 109 3.25 28.67 18.70
CA SER A 109 2.10 28.55 19.61
C SER A 109 2.03 27.16 20.25
N ARG A 110 2.45 26.10 19.55
CA ARG A 110 2.64 24.75 20.14
C ARG A 110 3.77 24.72 21.17
N LEU A 111 4.90 25.37 20.88
CA LEU A 111 6.02 25.48 21.81
C LEU A 111 5.67 26.29 23.07
N LEU A 112 4.83 27.32 22.91
CA LEU A 112 4.33 28.15 24.02
C LEU A 112 3.17 27.50 24.78
N ALA A 113 2.29 26.78 24.08
CA ALA A 113 1.27 25.94 24.69
C ALA A 113 1.92 24.62 25.13
N GLN A 114 2.74 24.68 26.17
CA GLN A 114 3.17 23.48 26.88
C GLN A 114 1.94 22.80 27.49
N ASP A 115 1.24 21.99 26.71
CA ASP A 115 0.43 20.90 27.24
C ASP A 115 1.44 20.01 27.98
N PRO A 116 1.35 19.86 29.32
CA PRO A 116 2.31 19.06 30.07
C PRO A 116 2.23 17.56 29.72
N ARG A 117 1.26 17.18 28.87
CA ARG A 117 1.08 15.82 28.39
C ARG A 117 2.15 15.40 27.40
N THR A 118 2.62 14.17 27.54
CA THR A 118 3.46 13.52 26.54
C THR A 118 2.62 13.24 25.29
N GLU A 119 3.06 13.76 24.15
CA GLU A 119 2.42 13.52 22.86
C GLU A 119 3.00 12.25 22.22
N LEU A 120 2.11 11.33 21.81
CA LEU A 120 2.42 10.16 21.01
C LEU A 120 1.88 10.38 19.59
N VAL A 121 2.69 10.11 18.58
CA VAL A 121 2.25 10.16 17.19
C VAL A 121 1.93 8.76 16.69
N VAL A 122 0.70 8.56 16.23
CA VAL A 122 0.25 7.31 15.60
C VAL A 122 0.05 7.52 14.12
N LEU A 123 0.73 6.72 13.30
CA LEU A 123 0.51 6.71 11.85
C LEU A 123 -0.13 5.38 11.46
N HIS A 124 -1.29 5.44 10.81
CA HIS A 124 -1.91 4.26 10.22
C HIS A 124 -2.63 4.64 8.92
N TRP A 125 -3.01 3.66 8.11
CA TRP A 125 -3.92 3.90 6.99
C TRP A 125 -5.32 3.49 7.38
N SER A 126 -6.31 3.98 6.64
CA SER A 126 -7.65 3.39 6.67
C SER A 126 -7.83 2.66 5.37
N GLY A 127 -8.22 1.39 5.46
CA GLY A 127 -8.47 0.61 4.26
C GLY A 127 -9.77 1.06 3.59
N GLU A 128 -10.45 0.10 2.99
CA GLU A 128 -11.80 0.28 2.47
C GLU A 128 -12.88 0.26 3.58
N GLY A 129 -12.44 0.25 4.86
CA GLY A 129 -13.30 0.38 6.03
C GLY A 129 -14.02 1.73 6.12
N GLY A 130 -13.58 2.73 5.35
CA GLY A 130 -14.25 4.01 5.20
C GLY A 130 -14.29 4.83 6.50
N PRO A 131 -15.21 5.82 6.58
CA PRO A 131 -15.38 6.65 7.78
C PRO A 131 -15.66 5.84 9.05
N GLU A 132 -16.28 4.66 8.93
CA GLU A 132 -16.59 3.82 10.09
C GLU A 132 -15.32 3.24 10.74
N GLU A 133 -14.31 2.87 9.95
CA GLU A 133 -12.99 2.46 10.50
C GLU A 133 -12.30 3.62 11.21
N ASP A 134 -12.34 4.81 10.61
CA ASP A 134 -11.80 6.04 11.21
C ASP A 134 -12.45 6.34 12.57
N GLU A 135 -13.77 6.27 12.65
CA GLU A 135 -14.52 6.52 13.89
C GLU A 135 -14.19 5.52 15.00
N ILE A 136 -13.98 4.24 14.66
CA ILE A 136 -13.59 3.20 15.63
C ILE A 136 -12.21 3.52 16.20
N VAL A 137 -11.24 3.80 15.32
CA VAL A 137 -9.87 4.11 15.76
C VAL A 137 -9.85 5.40 16.57
N GLU A 138 -10.49 6.46 16.11
CA GLU A 138 -10.53 7.73 16.83
C GLU A 138 -11.23 7.63 18.19
N ARG A 139 -12.32 6.85 18.29
CA ARG A 139 -12.96 6.57 19.58
C ARG A 139 -12.01 5.83 20.50
N SER A 140 -11.37 4.77 20.01
CA SER A 140 -10.38 4.01 20.77
C SER A 140 -9.23 4.90 21.26
N LEU A 141 -8.76 5.86 20.46
CA LEU A 141 -7.69 6.78 20.85
C LEU A 141 -8.17 7.80 21.90
N ARG A 142 -9.39 8.32 21.79
CA ARG A 142 -9.96 9.21 22.82
C ARG A 142 -10.14 8.50 24.16
N ASP A 143 -10.60 7.24 24.13
CA ASP A 143 -10.77 6.45 25.35
C ASP A 143 -9.41 6.12 25.99
N PHE A 144 -8.38 5.89 25.17
CA PHE A 144 -7.00 5.76 25.64
C PHE A 144 -6.50 7.03 26.34
N GLU A 145 -6.69 8.21 25.73
CA GLU A 145 -6.32 9.49 26.34
C GLU A 145 -7.05 9.75 27.66
N ALA A 146 -8.35 9.41 27.72
CA ALA A 146 -9.14 9.55 28.94
C ALA A 146 -8.64 8.64 30.07
N ALA A 147 -8.22 7.41 29.73
CA ALA A 147 -7.61 6.47 30.68
C ALA A 147 -6.17 6.85 31.07
N ASN A 148 -5.51 7.72 30.30
CA ASN A 148 -4.12 8.13 30.50
C ASN A 148 -4.01 9.66 30.45
N PRO A 149 -4.44 10.40 31.50
CA PRO A 149 -4.56 11.86 31.49
C PRO A 149 -3.23 12.62 31.30
N GLY A 150 -2.09 11.93 31.37
CA GLY A 150 -0.76 12.47 31.05
C GLY A 150 -0.34 12.30 29.58
N LEU A 151 -1.16 11.65 28.74
CA LEU A 151 -0.86 11.34 27.36
C LEU A 151 -1.83 12.06 26.41
N ARG A 152 -1.32 12.35 25.22
CA ARG A 152 -2.09 12.83 24.07
C ARG A 152 -1.67 12.04 22.85
N VAL A 153 -2.61 11.67 21.98
CA VAL A 153 -2.35 10.91 20.76
C VAL A 153 -2.69 11.74 19.52
N THR A 154 -1.67 12.04 18.72
CA THR A 154 -1.84 12.66 17.41
C THR A 154 -1.91 11.57 16.34
N ARG A 155 -3.10 11.41 15.77
CA ARG A 155 -3.39 10.48 14.68
C ARG A 155 -3.03 11.11 13.33
N ILE A 156 -2.28 10.38 12.51
CA ILE A 156 -2.03 10.71 11.11
C ILE A 156 -2.58 9.57 10.25
N ASN A 157 -3.46 9.92 9.31
CA ASN A 157 -4.00 8.99 8.32
C ASN A 157 -3.88 9.59 6.91
N PRO A 158 -3.00 9.05 6.05
CA PRO A 158 -2.82 9.52 4.69
C PRO A 158 -3.79 8.89 3.67
N GLY A 159 -4.79 8.12 4.13
CA GLY A 159 -5.76 7.45 3.27
C GLY A 159 -5.32 6.02 2.98
N ASP A 160 -4.64 5.79 1.85
CA ASP A 160 -4.25 4.46 1.39
C ASP A 160 -2.86 4.00 1.87
N ALA A 161 -2.60 2.70 1.74
CA ALA A 161 -1.33 2.08 2.15
C ALA A 161 -0.10 2.60 1.36
N GLY A 162 -0.25 3.01 0.10
CA GLY A 162 0.83 3.57 -0.70
C GLY A 162 1.26 4.94 -0.19
N SER A 163 0.29 5.86 -0.07
CA SER A 163 0.50 7.19 0.52
C SER A 163 1.03 7.10 1.96
N PHE A 164 0.60 6.07 2.70
CA PHE A 164 1.11 5.74 4.03
C PHE A 164 2.61 5.46 4.06
N TYR A 165 3.11 4.52 3.26
CA TYR A 165 4.53 4.18 3.33
C TYR A 165 5.43 5.32 2.88
N THR A 166 4.99 6.13 1.89
CA THR A 166 5.70 7.35 1.51
C THR A 166 5.78 8.35 2.66
N LYS A 167 4.65 8.58 3.35
CA LYS A 167 4.59 9.47 4.53
C LYS A 167 5.49 8.96 5.66
N LEU A 168 5.40 7.67 5.99
CA LEU A 168 6.20 7.03 7.04
C LEU A 168 7.70 7.17 6.78
N GLN A 169 8.14 6.85 5.55
CA GLN A 169 9.54 6.99 5.15
C GLN A 169 10.02 8.45 5.21
N THR A 170 9.17 9.40 4.79
CA THR A 170 9.50 10.84 4.88
C THR A 170 9.70 11.29 6.33
N MET A 171 8.81 10.87 7.23
CA MET A 171 8.91 11.20 8.66
C MET A 171 10.15 10.57 9.32
N MET A 172 10.42 9.29 9.02
CA MET A 172 11.61 8.60 9.50
C MET A 172 12.91 9.24 9.00
N ALA A 173 12.99 9.61 7.72
CA ALA A 173 14.16 10.28 7.15
C ALA A 173 14.38 11.70 7.70
N ALA A 174 13.29 12.39 8.08
CA ALA A 174 13.35 13.70 8.72
C ALA A 174 13.80 13.64 10.19
N GLY A 175 13.95 12.44 10.79
CA GLY A 175 14.30 12.28 12.20
C GLY A 175 13.14 12.58 13.16
N ASP A 176 11.91 12.59 12.66
CA ASP A 176 10.67 12.80 13.43
C ASP A 176 9.65 11.69 13.12
N PRO A 177 9.97 10.42 13.45
CA PRO A 177 9.10 9.30 13.13
C PRO A 177 7.88 9.24 14.05
N PRO A 178 6.77 8.63 13.59
CA PRO A 178 5.68 8.27 14.49
C PRO A 178 6.16 7.30 15.58
N ASP A 179 5.58 7.38 16.78
CA ASP A 179 5.89 6.48 17.89
C ASP A 179 5.35 5.08 17.64
N VAL A 180 4.12 4.99 17.14
CA VAL A 180 3.42 3.74 16.84
C VAL A 180 2.87 3.81 15.42
N PHE A 181 3.05 2.75 14.63
CA PHE A 181 2.56 2.73 13.25
C PHE A 181 2.27 1.33 12.72
N TYR A 182 1.48 1.28 11.63
CA TYR A 182 1.23 0.04 10.92
C TYR A 182 2.42 -0.48 10.14
N VAL A 183 2.62 -1.80 10.20
CA VAL A 183 3.55 -2.52 9.35
C VAL A 183 2.87 -3.78 8.84
N GLY A 184 2.78 -3.93 7.52
CA GLY A 184 2.38 -5.21 6.91
C GLY A 184 3.44 -6.28 7.14
N ASN A 185 3.03 -7.53 7.35
CA ASN A 185 3.95 -8.64 7.63
C ASN A 185 5.05 -8.79 6.56
N GLU A 186 4.76 -8.45 5.31
CA GLU A 186 5.71 -8.48 4.20
C GLU A 186 6.87 -7.48 4.33
N ARG A 187 6.73 -6.45 5.17
CA ARG A 187 7.74 -5.39 5.34
C ARG A 187 8.58 -5.52 6.61
N ILE A 188 8.19 -6.40 7.53
CA ILE A 188 8.91 -6.61 8.79
C ILE A 188 10.41 -6.89 8.57
N PRO A 189 10.82 -7.80 7.67
CA PRO A 189 12.24 -8.05 7.42
C PRO A 189 13.01 -6.78 7.04
N SER A 190 12.50 -6.01 6.07
CA SER A 190 13.18 -4.81 5.59
C SER A 190 13.26 -3.72 6.67
N PHE A 191 12.17 -3.50 7.41
CA PHE A 191 12.12 -2.47 8.46
C PHE A 191 13.00 -2.83 9.66
N ALA A 192 12.99 -4.10 10.08
CA ALA A 192 13.84 -4.61 11.15
C ALA A 192 15.33 -4.55 10.75
N SER A 193 15.70 -4.98 9.55
CA SER A 193 17.09 -4.92 9.05
C SER A 193 17.63 -3.49 8.94
N LEU A 194 16.76 -2.50 8.69
CA LEU A 194 17.12 -1.08 8.68
C LEU A 194 17.16 -0.46 10.08
N GLY A 195 16.86 -1.23 11.13
CA GLY A 195 16.83 -0.74 12.51
C GLY A 195 15.72 0.27 12.78
N LEU A 196 14.61 0.22 12.04
CA LEU A 196 13.50 1.18 12.14
C LEU A 196 12.46 0.79 13.19
N LEU A 197 12.48 -0.46 13.65
CA LEU A 197 11.51 -1.02 14.59
C LEU A 197 12.15 -1.27 15.95
N GLU A 198 11.39 -1.07 17.01
CA GLU A 198 11.77 -1.47 18.37
C GLU A 198 11.51 -2.98 18.58
N PRO A 199 12.45 -3.74 19.14
CA PRO A 199 12.22 -5.13 19.51
C PRO A 199 11.23 -5.22 20.69
N LEU A 200 10.21 -6.08 20.57
CA LEU A 200 9.09 -6.13 21.51
C LEU A 200 9.20 -7.26 22.55
N ASP A 201 10.14 -8.21 22.40
CA ASP A 201 10.21 -9.38 23.30
C ASP A 201 10.37 -8.97 24.77
N GLY A 202 11.20 -7.96 25.06
CA GLY A 202 11.37 -7.47 26.44
C GLY A 202 10.11 -6.82 27.04
N PHE A 203 9.24 -6.23 26.21
CA PHE A 203 7.95 -5.72 26.66
C PHE A 203 6.96 -6.85 26.95
N VAL A 204 6.86 -7.81 26.03
CA VAL A 204 6.01 -8.99 26.17
C VAL A 204 6.41 -9.83 27.38
N GLU A 205 7.71 -10.04 27.61
CA GLU A 205 8.21 -10.77 28.77
C GLU A 205 7.86 -10.09 30.10
N ARG A 206 7.90 -8.76 30.14
CA ARG A 206 7.47 -8.01 31.33
C ARG A 206 5.97 -8.17 31.54
N ASP A 207 5.17 -8.02 30.48
CA ASP A 207 3.72 -8.21 30.56
C ASP A 207 3.37 -9.62 31.03
N ALA A 208 4.04 -10.65 30.50
CA ALA A 208 3.80 -12.05 30.89
C ALA A 208 4.06 -12.33 32.38
N ARG A 209 4.95 -11.56 33.02
CA ARG A 209 5.22 -11.62 34.46
C ARG A 209 4.38 -10.66 35.29
N SER A 210 3.65 -9.75 34.66
CA SER A 210 2.85 -8.72 35.33
C SER A 210 1.44 -9.22 35.63
N GLU A 211 0.92 -8.90 36.81
CA GLU A 211 -0.49 -9.10 37.16
C GLU A 211 -1.37 -7.89 36.83
N GLU A 212 -0.81 -6.86 36.17
CA GLU A 212 -1.55 -5.67 35.80
C GLU A 212 -2.73 -6.00 34.86
N PRO A 213 -3.93 -5.48 35.14
CA PRO A 213 -5.05 -5.54 34.20
C PRO A 213 -4.66 -4.97 32.84
N GLY A 214 -4.98 -5.71 31.77
CA GLY A 214 -4.66 -5.30 30.40
C GLY A 214 -3.21 -5.56 29.96
N ALA A 215 -2.41 -6.28 30.75
CA ALA A 215 -1.12 -6.78 30.29
C ALA A 215 -1.32 -7.77 29.11
N LEU A 216 -0.50 -7.61 28.06
CA LEU A 216 -0.65 -8.39 26.84
C LEU A 216 -0.22 -9.84 27.05
N ARG A 217 -1.01 -10.77 26.54
CA ARG A 217 -0.75 -12.21 26.61
C ARG A 217 -0.65 -12.78 25.21
N LEU A 218 0.56 -13.03 24.71
CA LEU A 218 0.72 -13.65 23.38
C LEU A 218 0.02 -15.01 23.26
N GLY A 219 -0.17 -15.72 24.38
CA GLY A 219 -0.95 -16.96 24.42
C GLY A 219 -2.42 -16.79 24.04
N GLU A 220 -2.98 -15.58 24.07
CA GLU A 220 -4.35 -15.28 23.62
C GLU A 220 -4.43 -15.08 22.10
N PHE A 221 -3.29 -14.90 21.42
CA PHE A 221 -3.24 -14.69 19.98
C PHE A 221 -3.09 -16.00 19.20
N TRP A 222 -3.44 -15.97 17.93
CA TRP A 222 -3.09 -17.04 16.99
C TRP A 222 -1.57 -17.06 16.77
N PRO A 223 -0.87 -18.19 17.02
CA PRO A 223 0.59 -18.21 16.95
C PRO A 223 1.11 -17.88 15.57
N GLN A 224 0.46 -18.38 14.50
CA GLN A 224 0.86 -18.10 13.12
C GLN A 224 0.76 -16.61 12.75
N VAL A 225 -0.17 -15.88 13.38
CA VAL A 225 -0.38 -14.45 13.14
C VAL A 225 0.66 -13.64 13.89
N VAL A 226 1.04 -14.05 15.11
CA VAL A 226 2.16 -13.45 15.85
C VAL A 226 3.49 -13.71 15.14
N ASP A 227 3.73 -14.94 14.71
CA ASP A 227 4.97 -15.36 14.06
C ASP A 227 5.21 -14.60 12.76
N ALA A 228 4.15 -14.18 12.05
CA ALA A 228 4.26 -13.32 10.87
C ALA A 228 5.01 -12.00 11.13
N PHE A 229 5.10 -11.55 12.38
CA PHE A 229 5.83 -10.35 12.80
C PHE A 229 7.17 -10.63 13.49
N ARG A 230 7.64 -11.88 13.43
CA ARG A 230 8.96 -12.27 13.90
C ARG A 230 9.99 -12.29 12.77
N PHE A 231 11.21 -11.85 13.08
CA PHE A 231 12.33 -11.90 12.15
C PHE A 231 13.66 -12.19 12.87
N ASP A 232 14.42 -13.17 12.37
CA ASP A 232 15.68 -13.64 12.96
C ASP A 232 16.94 -12.99 12.35
N GLY A 233 16.76 -12.03 11.44
CA GLY A 233 17.85 -11.43 10.65
C GLY A 233 17.94 -11.97 9.22
N THR A 234 17.36 -13.14 8.94
CA THR A 234 17.40 -13.78 7.62
C THR A 234 16.02 -14.22 7.14
N ASN A 235 15.17 -14.72 8.04
CA ASN A 235 13.88 -15.31 7.73
C ASN A 235 12.77 -14.70 8.59
N ALA A 236 11.65 -14.37 7.95
CA ALA A 236 10.40 -14.05 8.64
C ALA A 236 9.81 -15.31 9.30
N GLY A 237 8.96 -15.13 10.31
CA GLY A 237 8.27 -16.24 10.98
C GLY A 237 8.88 -16.67 12.31
N ARG A 238 10.05 -16.16 12.69
CA ARG A 238 10.77 -16.59 13.92
C ARG A 238 11.79 -15.55 14.37
N GLY A 239 12.32 -15.71 15.58
CA GLY A 239 13.25 -14.76 16.18
C GLY A 239 12.53 -13.59 16.87
N THR A 240 13.16 -12.42 16.87
CA THR A 240 12.70 -11.22 17.57
C THR A 240 11.32 -10.79 17.07
N LEU A 241 10.42 -10.41 17.98
CA LEU A 241 9.10 -9.87 17.65
C LEU A 241 9.18 -8.36 17.39
N TRP A 242 8.68 -7.91 16.24
CA TRP A 242 8.78 -6.52 15.80
C TRP A 242 7.44 -5.79 15.67
N GLY A 243 6.33 -6.49 15.97
CA GLY A 243 4.99 -5.93 15.91
C GLY A 243 3.99 -6.82 16.64
N ILE A 244 2.92 -6.22 17.16
CA ILE A 244 1.77 -6.95 17.69
C ILE A 244 0.68 -6.97 16.62
N PRO A 245 0.17 -8.15 16.22
CA PRO A 245 -0.83 -8.25 15.18
C PRO A 245 -2.12 -7.51 15.57
N LYS A 246 -2.53 -6.55 14.75
CA LYS A 246 -3.84 -5.89 14.83
C LYS A 246 -4.94 -6.86 14.46
N ASP A 247 -4.77 -7.61 13.39
CA ASP A 247 -5.82 -8.46 12.83
C ASP A 247 -5.22 -9.47 11.86
N PHE A 248 -6.05 -10.29 11.24
CA PHE A 248 -5.66 -11.00 10.02
C PHE A 248 -6.85 -11.24 9.10
N THR A 249 -6.57 -11.67 7.87
CA THR A 249 -7.57 -12.19 6.94
C THR A 249 -6.93 -13.19 5.99
N THR A 250 -7.75 -14.10 5.47
CA THR A 250 -7.48 -14.84 4.23
C THR A 250 -8.18 -14.17 3.07
N VAL A 251 -7.91 -14.61 1.83
CA VAL A 251 -8.51 -14.01 0.64
C VAL A 251 -9.39 -14.98 -0.12
N GLY A 252 -10.35 -14.43 -0.87
CA GLY A 252 -11.27 -15.15 -1.74
C GLY A 252 -12.05 -14.17 -2.60
N PHE A 253 -13.18 -14.59 -3.16
CA PHE A 253 -13.96 -13.77 -4.08
C PHE A 253 -15.31 -13.42 -3.47
N TYR A 254 -15.67 -12.14 -3.52
CA TYR A 254 -17.05 -11.72 -3.28
C TYR A 254 -17.82 -11.87 -4.58
N TRP A 255 -19.04 -12.41 -4.54
CA TRP A 255 -19.82 -12.70 -5.74
C TRP A 255 -21.24 -12.18 -5.63
N ASN A 256 -21.76 -11.72 -6.77
CA ASN A 256 -23.08 -11.13 -6.91
C ASN A 256 -24.10 -12.24 -7.23
N LYS A 257 -25.00 -12.52 -6.28
CA LYS A 257 -25.99 -13.61 -6.38
C LYS A 257 -26.98 -13.38 -7.51
N ASP A 258 -27.29 -12.12 -7.80
CA ASP A 258 -28.24 -11.72 -8.83
C ASP A 258 -27.66 -11.93 -10.21
N VAL A 259 -26.40 -11.55 -10.42
CA VAL A 259 -25.68 -11.81 -11.67
C VAL A 259 -25.56 -13.31 -11.94
N PHE A 260 -25.25 -14.11 -10.91
CA PHE A 260 -25.21 -15.57 -11.03
C PHE A 260 -26.56 -16.15 -11.48
N ARG A 261 -27.67 -15.73 -10.84
CA ARG A 261 -29.02 -16.15 -11.22
C ARG A 261 -29.37 -15.75 -12.65
N ARG A 262 -29.05 -14.52 -13.07
CA ARG A 262 -29.32 -14.00 -14.42
C ARG A 262 -28.51 -14.73 -15.49
N ALA A 263 -27.26 -15.07 -15.19
CA ALA A 263 -26.39 -15.83 -16.08
C ALA A 263 -26.69 -17.34 -16.08
N GLY A 264 -27.60 -17.82 -15.21
CA GLY A 264 -27.95 -19.24 -15.12
C GLY A 264 -26.83 -20.12 -14.59
N VAL A 265 -25.89 -19.56 -13.83
CA VAL A 265 -24.75 -20.29 -13.26
C VAL A 265 -25.01 -20.68 -11.81
N ALA A 266 -24.47 -21.82 -11.39
CA ALA A 266 -24.60 -22.29 -10.01
C ALA A 266 -23.72 -21.45 -9.05
N PRO A 267 -24.09 -21.32 -7.78
CA PRO A 267 -23.24 -20.70 -6.76
C PRO A 267 -21.86 -21.38 -6.66
N PRO A 268 -20.80 -20.65 -6.28
CA PRO A 268 -19.47 -21.22 -6.07
C PRO A 268 -19.48 -22.34 -5.03
N ARG A 269 -18.77 -23.44 -5.32
CA ARG A 269 -18.58 -24.55 -4.37
C ARG A 269 -17.36 -24.31 -3.47
N PRO A 270 -17.33 -24.82 -2.23
CA PRO A 270 -16.17 -24.67 -1.33
C PRO A 270 -14.82 -25.23 -1.86
N ASP A 271 -14.86 -26.09 -2.87
CA ASP A 271 -13.72 -26.79 -3.47
C ASP A 271 -13.53 -26.51 -4.96
N TRP A 272 -14.19 -25.47 -5.49
CA TRP A 272 -14.07 -25.05 -6.88
C TRP A 272 -12.62 -24.78 -7.30
N THR A 273 -12.33 -25.10 -8.56
CA THR A 273 -11.02 -24.93 -9.17
C THR A 273 -10.91 -23.61 -9.93
N TRP A 274 -9.70 -23.23 -10.34
CA TRP A 274 -9.53 -22.11 -11.27
C TRP A 274 -10.29 -22.32 -12.59
N ASP A 275 -10.43 -23.57 -13.05
CA ASP A 275 -11.23 -23.87 -14.25
C ASP A 275 -12.73 -23.63 -13.99
N ASP A 276 -13.26 -24.06 -12.84
CA ASP A 276 -14.64 -23.75 -12.43
C ASP A 276 -14.88 -22.23 -12.36
N PHE A 277 -13.93 -21.50 -11.75
CA PHE A 277 -13.98 -20.03 -11.62
C PHE A 277 -14.00 -19.34 -12.98
N ILE A 278 -13.10 -19.71 -13.88
CA ILE A 278 -13.00 -19.08 -15.21
C ILE A 278 -14.18 -19.46 -16.10
N GLU A 279 -14.66 -20.71 -16.08
CA GLU A 279 -15.87 -21.08 -16.81
C GLU A 279 -17.10 -20.31 -16.31
N THR A 280 -17.21 -20.12 -15.00
CA THR A 280 -18.26 -19.28 -14.40
C THR A 280 -18.13 -17.83 -14.86
N ALA A 281 -16.91 -17.27 -14.82
CA ALA A 281 -16.63 -15.91 -15.26
C ALA A 281 -16.97 -15.72 -16.76
N ARG A 282 -16.59 -16.67 -17.61
CA ARG A 282 -16.92 -16.70 -19.05
C ARG A 282 -18.43 -16.74 -19.29
N ALA A 283 -19.16 -17.59 -18.55
CA ALA A 283 -20.61 -17.69 -18.66
C ALA A 283 -21.30 -16.37 -18.28
N ILE A 284 -20.84 -15.73 -17.20
CA ILE A 284 -21.33 -14.40 -16.79
C ILE A 284 -20.99 -13.34 -17.83
N GLY A 285 -19.76 -13.31 -18.35
CA GLY A 285 -19.33 -12.33 -19.36
C GLY A 285 -20.07 -12.44 -20.70
N ARG A 286 -20.65 -13.61 -21.00
CA ARG A 286 -21.56 -13.82 -22.14
C ARG A 286 -23.01 -13.45 -21.85
N ALA A 287 -23.39 -13.39 -20.58
CA ALA A 287 -24.75 -13.03 -20.19
C ALA A 287 -25.01 -11.55 -20.43
N THR A 288 -26.28 -11.24 -20.73
CA THR A 288 -26.76 -9.87 -20.88
C THR A 288 -27.83 -9.63 -19.83
N GLY A 289 -27.69 -8.53 -19.09
CA GLY A 289 -28.66 -8.07 -18.11
C GLY A 289 -29.93 -7.50 -18.73
N PRO A 290 -30.85 -7.00 -17.90
CA PRO A 290 -31.95 -6.16 -18.36
C PRO A 290 -31.43 -5.01 -19.22
N ASP A 291 -32.22 -4.60 -20.21
CA ASP A 291 -31.92 -3.43 -21.05
C ASP A 291 -30.62 -3.52 -21.88
N GLY A 292 -30.09 -4.74 -22.05
CA GLY A 292 -28.89 -4.97 -22.87
C GLY A 292 -27.57 -4.72 -22.14
N GLU A 293 -27.59 -4.55 -20.80
CA GLU A 293 -26.37 -4.32 -20.03
C GLU A 293 -25.42 -5.53 -20.10
N ARG A 294 -24.13 -5.29 -20.37
CA ARG A 294 -23.12 -6.36 -20.34
C ARG A 294 -22.51 -6.48 -18.94
N TYR A 295 -22.30 -7.71 -18.52
CA TYR A 295 -21.55 -8.03 -17.31
C TYR A 295 -20.08 -8.32 -17.63
N VAL A 296 -19.22 -8.15 -16.62
CA VAL A 296 -17.88 -8.75 -16.59
C VAL A 296 -17.92 -9.94 -15.63
N GLY A 297 -17.31 -11.05 -16.03
CA GLY A 297 -17.25 -12.29 -15.25
C GLY A 297 -16.66 -12.08 -13.87
N ALA A 298 -15.41 -11.61 -13.82
CA ALA A 298 -14.74 -11.30 -12.56
C ALA A 298 -13.73 -10.16 -12.64
N GLU A 299 -13.48 -9.48 -11.52
CA GLU A 299 -12.24 -8.76 -11.26
C GLU A 299 -11.26 -9.73 -10.60
N PHE A 300 -10.03 -9.78 -11.13
CA PHE A 300 -8.88 -10.40 -10.47
C PHE A 300 -7.85 -9.32 -10.12
N VAL A 301 -7.70 -9.00 -8.84
CA VAL A 301 -6.75 -8.00 -8.38
C VAL A 301 -5.32 -8.58 -8.42
N THR A 302 -4.40 -7.87 -9.05
CA THR A 302 -3.04 -8.36 -9.32
C THR A 302 -1.99 -7.78 -8.37
N TRP A 303 -2.33 -7.54 -7.11
CA TRP A 303 -1.33 -7.15 -6.10
C TRP A 303 -0.31 -8.29 -5.94
N PRO A 304 0.98 -8.00 -5.63
CA PRO A 304 1.99 -9.04 -5.51
C PRO A 304 1.61 -10.20 -4.60
N ALA A 305 0.94 -9.92 -3.47
CA ALA A 305 0.44 -10.95 -2.56
C ALA A 305 -0.66 -11.84 -3.19
N MET A 306 -1.56 -11.28 -3.99
CA MET A 306 -2.65 -12.04 -4.65
C MET A 306 -2.13 -12.90 -5.79
N VAL A 307 -1.17 -12.38 -6.56
CA VAL A 307 -0.47 -13.17 -7.58
C VAL A 307 0.28 -14.31 -6.92
N ARG A 308 0.96 -14.07 -5.80
CA ARG A 308 1.63 -15.13 -5.02
C ARG A 308 0.64 -16.15 -4.44
N ALA A 309 -0.52 -15.71 -3.95
CA ALA A 309 -1.58 -16.61 -3.49
C ALA A 309 -2.05 -17.55 -4.61
N TYR A 310 -2.25 -17.03 -5.82
CA TYR A 310 -2.54 -17.82 -7.01
C TYR A 310 -1.42 -18.84 -7.31
N LEU A 311 -0.15 -18.41 -7.32
CA LEU A 311 0.97 -19.33 -7.53
C LEU A 311 1.02 -20.46 -6.50
N PHE A 312 0.74 -20.16 -5.23
CA PHE A 312 0.66 -21.18 -4.18
C PHE A 312 -0.42 -22.22 -4.44
N THR A 313 -1.58 -21.81 -4.98
CA THR A 313 -2.62 -22.77 -5.37
C THR A 313 -2.19 -23.64 -6.55
N GLU A 314 -1.24 -23.18 -7.35
CA GLU A 314 -0.61 -23.95 -8.41
C GLU A 314 0.59 -24.77 -7.90
N GLY A 315 0.88 -24.76 -6.60
CA GLY A 315 2.00 -25.49 -6.00
C GLY A 315 3.36 -24.96 -6.48
N CYS A 316 3.47 -23.66 -6.69
CA CYS A 316 4.72 -22.96 -7.00
C CYS A 316 4.79 -21.63 -6.24
N ASP A 317 5.96 -20.99 -6.25
CA ASP A 317 6.17 -19.69 -5.60
C ASP A 317 7.20 -18.89 -6.42
N ALA A 318 7.19 -17.57 -6.23
CA ALA A 318 8.18 -16.66 -6.80
C ALA A 318 9.58 -16.86 -6.20
N VAL A 319 9.69 -17.52 -5.05
CA VAL A 319 10.93 -17.85 -4.34
C VAL A 319 10.94 -19.30 -3.88
N GLY A 320 12.12 -19.88 -3.73
CA GLY A 320 12.30 -21.22 -3.18
C GLY A 320 12.48 -21.23 -1.66
N GLY A 321 13.66 -21.65 -1.21
CA GLY A 321 13.99 -21.71 0.23
C GLY A 321 14.21 -20.35 0.89
N GLY A 322 14.23 -19.27 0.11
CA GLY A 322 14.43 -17.89 0.56
C GLY A 322 14.55 -16.93 -0.60
N TRP A 323 14.74 -15.64 -0.31
CA TRP A 323 14.78 -14.58 -1.32
C TRP A 323 16.03 -14.59 -2.22
N GLU A 324 17.05 -15.39 -1.88
CA GLU A 324 18.22 -15.62 -2.74
C GLU A 324 17.94 -16.63 -3.88
N ASP A 325 16.89 -17.44 -3.74
CA ASP A 325 16.46 -18.45 -4.72
C ASP A 325 15.19 -17.95 -5.43
N VAL A 326 15.34 -17.01 -6.36
CA VAL A 326 14.24 -16.45 -7.15
C VAL A 326 13.81 -17.44 -8.24
N ARG A 327 12.52 -17.81 -8.24
CA ARG A 327 11.94 -18.88 -9.09
C ARG A 327 10.92 -18.40 -10.11
N LEU A 328 10.88 -17.11 -10.41
CA LEU A 328 9.94 -16.55 -11.39
C LEU A 328 10.12 -17.13 -12.82
N SER A 329 11.31 -17.61 -13.16
CA SER A 329 11.60 -18.24 -14.45
C SER A 329 11.34 -19.76 -14.48
N ASP A 330 10.87 -20.35 -13.38
CA ASP A 330 10.47 -21.76 -13.35
C ASP A 330 9.35 -21.97 -14.38
N PRO A 331 9.46 -22.98 -15.28
CA PRO A 331 8.41 -23.28 -16.26
C PRO A 331 7.01 -23.41 -15.66
N LYS A 332 6.89 -23.94 -14.42
CA LYS A 332 5.61 -24.08 -13.73
C LYS A 332 5.02 -22.72 -13.33
N ALA A 333 5.85 -21.84 -12.76
CA ALA A 333 5.43 -20.49 -12.39
C ALA A 333 5.09 -19.65 -13.63
N MET A 334 5.94 -19.72 -14.67
CA MET A 334 5.69 -19.04 -15.95
C MET A 334 4.39 -19.51 -16.61
N ALA A 335 4.11 -20.81 -16.66
CA ALA A 335 2.87 -21.32 -17.22
C ALA A 335 1.63 -20.82 -16.45
N ALA A 336 1.70 -20.78 -15.12
CA ALA A 336 0.62 -20.25 -14.29
C ALA A 336 0.38 -18.76 -14.56
N LEU A 337 1.45 -17.95 -14.60
CA LEU A 337 1.37 -16.51 -14.89
C LEU A 337 0.87 -16.21 -16.29
N GLU A 338 1.33 -16.96 -17.30
CA GLU A 338 0.86 -16.82 -18.67
C GLU A 338 -0.63 -17.16 -18.80
N ARG A 339 -1.10 -18.17 -18.07
CA ARG A 339 -2.53 -18.50 -18.03
C ARG A 339 -3.36 -17.36 -17.42
N LEU A 340 -2.91 -16.78 -16.31
CA LEU A 340 -3.56 -15.61 -15.70
C LEU A 340 -3.54 -14.39 -16.64
N ARG A 341 -2.43 -14.15 -17.34
CA ARG A 341 -2.30 -13.10 -18.35
C ARG A 341 -3.29 -13.31 -19.49
N ALA A 342 -3.39 -14.53 -20.02
CA ALA A 342 -4.30 -14.88 -21.11
C ALA A 342 -5.76 -14.61 -20.72
N TRP A 343 -6.22 -15.10 -19.56
CA TRP A 343 -7.57 -14.84 -19.05
C TRP A 343 -7.89 -13.35 -18.91
N ARG A 344 -6.89 -12.53 -18.56
CA ARG A 344 -7.07 -11.09 -18.35
C ARG A 344 -7.00 -10.24 -19.61
N HIS A 345 -6.18 -10.64 -20.58
CA HIS A 345 -5.82 -9.79 -21.72
C HIS A 345 -6.29 -10.31 -23.07
N GLU A 346 -6.60 -11.60 -23.18
CA GLU A 346 -7.00 -12.24 -24.44
C GLU A 346 -8.49 -12.61 -24.47
N GLU A 347 -9.15 -12.65 -23.31
CA GLU A 347 -10.58 -12.97 -23.20
C GLU A 347 -11.41 -11.73 -22.87
N GLU A 348 -12.40 -11.45 -23.71
CA GLU A 348 -13.30 -10.33 -23.49
C GLU A 348 -14.31 -10.66 -22.39
N ASN A 349 -14.52 -9.73 -21.46
CA ASN A 349 -15.49 -9.80 -20.36
C ASN A 349 -15.37 -11.02 -19.43
N THR A 350 -14.30 -11.82 -19.53
CA THR A 350 -14.06 -12.93 -18.59
C THR A 350 -13.47 -12.38 -17.31
N LEU A 351 -12.29 -11.79 -17.39
CA LEU A 351 -11.76 -10.94 -16.35
C LEU A 351 -11.86 -9.47 -16.77
N THR A 352 -11.83 -8.55 -15.81
CA THR A 352 -11.68 -7.13 -16.09
C THR A 352 -10.40 -6.88 -16.87
N SER A 353 -10.55 -6.27 -18.05
CA SER A 353 -9.39 -6.00 -18.90
C SER A 353 -8.52 -4.92 -18.27
N GLY A 354 -7.20 -5.06 -18.37
CA GLY A 354 -6.27 -3.99 -18.00
C GLY A 354 -6.40 -2.71 -18.87
N ARG A 355 -7.27 -2.73 -19.89
CA ARG A 355 -7.62 -1.59 -20.76
C ARG A 355 -8.95 -0.93 -20.35
N SER A 356 -9.67 -1.53 -19.41
CA SER A 356 -10.98 -1.06 -18.96
C SER A 356 -10.87 0.29 -18.25
N LYS A 357 -11.85 1.17 -18.50
CA LYS A 357 -12.07 2.42 -17.74
C LYS A 357 -12.98 2.23 -16.53
N LEU A 358 -13.44 1.00 -16.26
CA LEU A 358 -14.16 0.68 -15.02
C LEU A 358 -13.27 1.03 -13.82
N ALA A 359 -13.91 1.37 -12.70
CA ALA A 359 -13.22 1.42 -11.41
C ALA A 359 -12.45 0.09 -11.21
N THR A 360 -11.23 0.16 -10.68
CA THR A 360 -10.40 -1.02 -10.41
C THR A 360 -10.47 -1.39 -8.93
N GLY A 361 -10.10 -2.63 -8.59
CA GLY A 361 -10.13 -3.07 -7.20
C GLY A 361 -11.56 -3.32 -6.70
N SER A 362 -11.81 -3.07 -5.42
CA SER A 362 -13.08 -3.42 -4.77
C SER A 362 -14.28 -2.60 -5.24
N ALA A 363 -14.07 -1.31 -5.57
CA ALA A 363 -15.13 -0.40 -5.98
C ALA A 363 -15.90 -0.89 -7.23
N VAL A 364 -15.28 -1.72 -8.06
CA VAL A 364 -15.94 -2.30 -9.24
C VAL A 364 -17.12 -3.20 -8.88
N PHE A 365 -17.05 -3.87 -7.73
CA PHE A 365 -18.09 -4.80 -7.28
C PHE A 365 -19.38 -4.05 -6.95
N ALA A 366 -19.26 -2.91 -6.26
CA ALA A 366 -20.38 -2.07 -5.85
C ALA A 366 -21.22 -1.54 -7.03
N THR A 367 -20.67 -1.55 -8.26
CA THR A 367 -21.42 -1.18 -9.47
C THR A 367 -22.51 -2.18 -9.86
N GLY A 368 -22.47 -3.42 -9.34
CA GLY A 368 -23.37 -4.50 -9.74
C GLY A 368 -23.09 -5.07 -11.13
N LYS A 369 -22.04 -4.59 -11.83
CA LYS A 369 -21.71 -5.00 -13.21
C LYS A 369 -20.67 -6.12 -13.31
N VAL A 370 -20.16 -6.59 -12.18
CA VAL A 370 -19.16 -7.66 -12.11
C VAL A 370 -19.73 -8.84 -11.33
N GLY A 371 -19.59 -10.05 -11.88
CA GLY A 371 -20.08 -11.28 -11.24
C GLY A 371 -19.32 -11.63 -9.97
N MET A 372 -17.99 -11.49 -9.98
CA MET A 372 -17.10 -11.82 -8.87
C MET A 372 -15.99 -10.77 -8.72
N ALA A 373 -15.59 -10.42 -7.51
CA ALA A 373 -14.50 -9.48 -7.28
C ALA A 373 -13.54 -9.97 -6.18
N GLY A 374 -12.25 -10.00 -6.49
CA GLY A 374 -11.21 -10.48 -5.58
C GLY A 374 -9.90 -10.77 -6.29
N PRO A 375 -8.98 -11.53 -5.69
CA PRO A 375 -9.05 -12.00 -4.31
C PRO A 375 -8.98 -10.83 -3.32
N PHE A 376 -9.97 -10.74 -2.43
CA PHE A 376 -10.02 -9.76 -1.34
C PHE A 376 -10.22 -10.46 0.00
N GLY A 377 -9.74 -9.83 1.07
CA GLY A 377 -10.02 -10.22 2.43
C GLY A 377 -11.21 -9.46 3.01
N ARG A 378 -11.34 -9.47 4.34
CA ARG A 378 -12.46 -8.82 5.04
C ARG A 378 -12.46 -7.29 5.00
N TRP A 379 -11.35 -6.65 4.63
CA TRP A 379 -11.24 -5.19 4.66
C TRP A 379 -12.25 -4.47 3.77
N VAL A 380 -12.81 -5.16 2.76
CA VAL A 380 -13.83 -4.63 1.83
C VAL A 380 -15.27 -4.76 2.37
N VAL A 381 -15.49 -5.61 3.39
CA VAL A 381 -16.83 -5.95 3.90
C VAL A 381 -17.60 -4.74 4.41
N PRO A 382 -16.99 -3.77 5.12
CA PRO A 382 -17.73 -2.59 5.58
C PRO A 382 -18.35 -1.82 4.43
N GLU A 383 -17.60 -1.66 3.33
CA GLU A 383 -18.12 -1.06 2.10
C GLU A 383 -19.22 -1.92 1.47
N TYR A 384 -19.00 -3.22 1.31
CA TYR A 384 -19.97 -4.09 0.63
C TYR A 384 -21.27 -4.27 1.41
N ARG A 385 -21.25 -4.15 2.74
CA ARG A 385 -22.48 -4.15 3.58
C ARG A 385 -23.39 -2.95 3.32
N ARG A 386 -22.89 -1.89 2.67
CA ARG A 386 -23.70 -0.74 2.26
C ARG A 386 -24.45 -0.98 0.94
N ILE A 387 -24.09 -2.01 0.17
CA ILE A 387 -24.77 -2.38 -1.07
C ILE A 387 -26.20 -2.79 -0.75
N ARG A 388 -27.18 -2.13 -1.39
CA ARG A 388 -28.62 -2.44 -1.27
C ARG A 388 -29.26 -2.90 -2.57
N ASP A 389 -28.55 -2.76 -3.70
CA ASP A 389 -29.09 -2.97 -5.04
C ASP A 389 -29.04 -4.44 -5.49
N PHE A 390 -28.22 -5.27 -4.84
CA PHE A 390 -28.10 -6.70 -5.13
C PHE A 390 -27.62 -7.49 -3.91
N ASP A 391 -27.93 -8.79 -3.90
CA ASP A 391 -27.42 -9.71 -2.89
C ASP A 391 -26.03 -10.23 -3.25
N TRP A 392 -25.18 -10.41 -2.25
CA TRP A 392 -23.82 -10.93 -2.42
C TRP A 392 -23.45 -11.97 -1.37
N ASP A 393 -22.40 -12.75 -1.66
CA ASP A 393 -21.74 -13.62 -0.69
C ASP A 393 -20.22 -13.64 -0.89
N PHE A 394 -19.53 -14.40 -0.06
CA PHE A 394 -18.11 -14.71 -0.20
C PHE A 394 -17.91 -16.16 -0.65
N ALA A 395 -16.92 -16.38 -1.52
CA ALA A 395 -16.48 -17.68 -2.00
C ALA A 395 -14.98 -17.88 -1.67
N PRO A 396 -14.56 -19.09 -1.27
CA PRO A 396 -13.15 -19.39 -1.02
C PRO A 396 -12.28 -19.12 -2.24
N LEU A 397 -10.97 -18.92 -2.04
CA LEU A 397 -10.02 -18.87 -3.16
C LEU A 397 -10.09 -20.19 -3.97
N PRO A 398 -10.20 -20.16 -5.31
CA PRO A 398 -10.17 -21.35 -6.13
C PRO A 398 -8.87 -22.11 -5.94
N ARG A 399 -8.94 -23.45 -5.96
CA ARG A 399 -7.75 -24.30 -5.88
C ARG A 399 -7.15 -24.52 -7.28
N GLY A 400 -5.84 -24.68 -7.34
CA GLY A 400 -5.15 -25.23 -8.50
C GLY A 400 -4.85 -26.70 -8.26
N SER A 401 -3.61 -27.10 -8.55
CA SER A 401 -3.09 -28.40 -8.15
C SER A 401 -3.03 -28.59 -6.62
N GLU A 402 -2.95 -27.49 -5.87
CA GLU A 402 -2.91 -27.45 -4.41
C GLU A 402 -4.06 -26.61 -3.85
N ARG A 403 -4.47 -26.92 -2.62
CA ARG A 403 -5.32 -26.03 -1.82
C ARG A 403 -4.42 -25.13 -0.96
N ALA A 404 -4.26 -23.89 -1.38
CA ALA A 404 -3.46 -22.90 -0.65
C ALA A 404 -4.22 -21.57 -0.51
N ASN A 405 -3.78 -20.76 0.45
CA ASN A 405 -4.22 -19.39 0.65
C ASN A 405 -3.09 -18.62 1.35
N ILE A 406 -3.26 -17.31 1.51
CA ILE A 406 -2.34 -16.46 2.26
C ILE A 406 -3.02 -15.93 3.52
N ILE A 407 -2.21 -15.64 4.53
CA ILE A 407 -2.61 -14.78 5.64
C ILE A 407 -2.05 -13.40 5.34
N LEU A 408 -2.94 -12.42 5.31
CA LEU A 408 -2.58 -11.00 5.32
C LEU A 408 -2.86 -10.46 6.72
N THR A 409 -1.87 -9.78 7.28
CA THR A 409 -1.96 -9.25 8.64
C THR A 409 -1.10 -8.00 8.75
N VAL A 410 -1.55 -7.07 9.60
CA VAL A 410 -0.86 -5.82 9.90
C VAL A 410 -0.58 -5.79 11.39
N SER A 411 0.58 -5.29 11.79
CA SER A 411 0.90 -5.05 13.19
C SER A 411 0.79 -3.59 13.57
N TRP A 412 0.58 -3.35 14.86
CA TRP A 412 1.09 -2.14 15.49
C TRP A 412 2.55 -2.37 15.90
N SER A 413 3.44 -1.55 15.36
CA SER A 413 4.89 -1.57 15.65
C SER A 413 5.33 -0.25 16.27
N ILE A 414 6.41 -0.28 17.04
CA ILE A 414 6.99 0.89 17.71
C ILE A 414 8.24 1.32 16.97
N SER A 415 8.44 2.62 16.76
CA SER A 415 9.68 3.16 16.20
C SER A 415 10.86 2.93 17.13
N SER A 416 11.98 2.45 16.60
CA SER A 416 13.24 2.36 17.35
C SER A 416 13.74 3.74 17.84
N GLN A 417 13.34 4.79 17.12
CA GLN A 417 13.69 6.19 17.39
C GLN A 417 12.67 6.90 18.30
N SER A 418 11.57 6.24 18.70
CA SER A 418 10.61 6.82 19.65
C SER A 418 11.32 7.16 20.97
N ARG A 419 11.02 8.34 21.51
CA ARG A 419 11.48 8.78 22.83
C ARG A 419 10.55 8.29 23.95
N HIS A 420 9.39 7.73 23.60
CA HIS A 420 8.30 7.40 24.51
C HIS A 420 7.90 5.93 24.42
N LYS A 421 8.87 5.02 24.25
CA LYS A 421 8.65 3.58 24.01
C LYS A 421 7.74 2.90 25.04
N GLY A 422 7.82 3.30 26.31
CA GLY A 422 6.95 2.80 27.37
C GLY A 422 5.48 3.17 27.17
N ASP A 423 5.21 4.42 26.80
CA ASP A 423 3.85 4.92 26.54
C ASP A 423 3.34 4.44 25.18
N ALA A 424 4.22 4.34 24.18
CA ALA A 424 3.95 3.68 22.91
C ALA A 424 3.52 2.21 23.13
N TRP A 425 4.18 1.48 24.03
CA TRP A 425 3.77 0.12 24.40
C TRP A 425 2.39 0.09 25.07
N LYS A 426 2.09 1.02 25.99
CA LYS A 426 0.73 1.15 26.55
C LYS A 426 -0.33 1.30 25.45
N LEU A 427 -0.03 2.12 24.45
CA LEU A 427 -0.92 2.33 23.32
C LEU A 427 -1.06 1.08 22.43
N VAL A 428 0.02 0.36 22.15
CA VAL A 428 -0.03 -0.93 21.43
C VAL A 428 -0.91 -1.94 22.17
N ARG A 429 -0.76 -2.08 23.49
CA ARG A 429 -1.62 -2.93 24.33
C ARG A 429 -3.09 -2.54 24.21
N TRP A 430 -3.38 -1.24 24.29
CA TRP A 430 -4.74 -0.72 24.19
C TRP A 430 -5.37 -1.03 22.83
N LEU A 431 -4.65 -0.75 21.74
CA LEU A 431 -5.15 -0.94 20.37
C LEU A 431 -5.32 -2.40 19.97
N THR A 432 -4.75 -3.34 20.74
CA THR A 432 -4.83 -4.78 20.50
C THR A 432 -5.58 -5.52 21.59
N ASN A 433 -6.23 -4.81 22.51
CA ASN A 433 -7.02 -5.40 23.58
C ASN A 433 -8.31 -6.05 23.04
N GLU A 434 -8.97 -6.81 23.91
CA GLU A 434 -10.20 -7.53 23.55
C GLU A 434 -11.33 -6.61 23.06
N GLU A 435 -11.47 -5.42 23.64
CA GLU A 435 -12.52 -4.47 23.28
C GLU A 435 -12.32 -3.89 21.87
N GLY A 436 -11.10 -3.47 21.55
CA GLY A 436 -10.73 -2.98 20.22
C GLY A 436 -10.88 -4.05 19.15
N GLN A 437 -10.46 -5.29 19.46
CA GLN A 437 -10.65 -6.46 18.59
C GLN A 437 -12.14 -6.75 18.33
N LYS A 438 -12.98 -6.72 19.39
CA LYS A 438 -14.44 -6.89 19.28
C LYS A 438 -15.09 -5.78 18.44
N ALA A 439 -14.65 -4.53 18.60
CA ALA A 439 -15.18 -3.41 17.82
C ALA A 439 -14.91 -3.60 16.32
N GLN A 440 -13.67 -3.95 15.95
CA GLN A 440 -13.30 -4.22 14.56
C GLN A 440 -14.02 -5.45 13.99
N ALA A 441 -14.19 -6.52 14.79
CA ALA A 441 -14.91 -7.72 14.38
C ALA A 441 -16.38 -7.43 14.03
N ARG A 442 -17.06 -6.58 14.81
CA ARG A 442 -18.46 -6.19 14.56
C ARG A 442 -18.61 -5.42 13.26
N LEU A 443 -17.67 -4.52 12.96
CA LEU A 443 -17.63 -3.81 11.68
C LEU A 443 -17.48 -4.78 10.49
N GLY A 444 -16.90 -5.96 10.73
CA GLY A 444 -16.61 -6.97 9.71
C GLY A 444 -15.32 -6.72 8.95
N LEU A 445 -14.53 -5.73 9.39
CA LEU A 445 -13.31 -5.24 8.75
C LEU A 445 -12.20 -6.29 8.70
N ALA A 446 -12.05 -7.10 9.74
CA ALA A 446 -11.00 -8.10 9.83
C ALA A 446 -11.38 -9.27 10.74
N ILE A 447 -10.53 -10.30 10.78
CA ILE A 447 -10.60 -11.38 11.78
C ILE A 447 -9.74 -10.97 12.97
N PRO A 448 -10.26 -11.04 14.20
CA PRO A 448 -9.47 -10.72 15.39
C PRO A 448 -8.20 -11.55 15.49
N SER A 449 -7.10 -10.92 15.90
CA SER A 449 -5.83 -11.62 16.10
C SER A 449 -5.79 -12.39 17.44
N ASN A 450 -6.68 -12.06 18.38
CA ASN A 450 -6.94 -12.83 19.60
C ASN A 450 -7.99 -13.93 19.36
N ARG A 451 -7.99 -14.96 20.23
CA ARG A 451 -8.76 -16.20 20.09
C ARG A 451 -10.07 -16.22 20.85
#